data_AF-A0A3A0ALX7-F1
#
_entry.id   AF-A0A3A0ALX7-F1
#
_cell.length_a   1.000
_cell.length_b   1.000
_cell.length_c   1.000
_cell.angle_alpha   90.00
_cell.angle_beta   90.00
_cell.angle_gamma   90.00
#
_symmetry.space_group_name_H-M   'P 1'
#
loop_
_entity.id
_entity.type
_entity.pdbx_description
1 polymer ?
#
loop_
_entity_poly.entity_id
_entity_poly.type
_entity_poly.pdbx_seq_one_letter_code
_entity_poly.pdbx_strand_id
1 'polypeptide(L)'
;MTTYTPHGLLWTPGHHARSWNEPVGGVGATDPRRIGAGFRLLAPRRFVALFAELALPNGAVLADRRAFNAAGRTWASVHTSRRILIEWEGHGARLTLLVHSAGPQTLGFELHVAGATARWRLDGPLPADAVALVDGARLGLGEHSQEVRASSIAWFALDGVPPVWTADDMAREDERFWSNAPRLSGDWPEEWARGWEYDLETTRLMVQPPGGIYRGPWPSWMAEWPRTVAAEGSLDMARLAIADPHTATAALETLWTQAPAPNLPCVFRDGQPNMVARMLPALEAYLEWWQRERVVDGYLSYACTWESGEDDNPRLDPLGTGGGAILGQNRPPELPATLASSARLVALMWRQVGGAPERERRWQETWHSYRDLLNREYWDPTHQRYRDLDPRTGGFLEPSGAAYWQTDSIRVSPLSLTPALTLLDQGYHAGLARQLAECDAPPWNWWPSWSGTVLAAASALGQHAFAAGFAQRLVARVWAEIDAPDASTEVTGRPLPGVSREYWPGPGHERRFHDGYGWGAETATFFLRHIAGVQPNLGRIELRPMLPASLNIVGRRYGIGPLTVAGMRGELVLEPGERATEVTYQRASGSERRWSLPHGASASIPVEPA
;
A
#
# COMPACT_ATOMS: atom_id res chain seq x y z
N MET A 1 -16.49 16.06 -14.39
CA MET A 1 -16.42 15.92 -12.92
C MET A 1 -16.11 14.47 -12.65
N THR A 2 -14.99 14.19 -11.97
CA THR A 2 -14.57 12.81 -11.70
C THR A 2 -15.58 12.16 -10.74
N THR A 3 -16.01 10.94 -11.05
CA THR A 3 -16.95 10.18 -10.21
C THR A 3 -16.24 8.98 -9.61
N TYR A 4 -16.18 8.93 -8.28
CA TYR A 4 -15.57 7.86 -7.49
C TYR A 4 -16.62 6.91 -6.95
N THR A 5 -16.17 5.73 -6.51
CA THR A 5 -16.98 4.84 -5.68
C THR A 5 -17.35 5.53 -4.35
N PRO A 6 -18.59 5.37 -3.83
CA PRO A 6 -19.04 6.04 -2.60
C PRO A 6 -18.63 5.28 -1.32
N HIS A 7 -17.55 4.49 -1.39
CA HIS A 7 -17.04 3.65 -0.33
C HIS A 7 -15.61 4.03 0.00
N GLY A 8 -15.19 3.97 1.26
CA GLY A 8 -13.80 4.23 1.65
C GLY A 8 -13.57 4.23 3.15
N LEU A 9 -12.31 4.35 3.54
CA LEU A 9 -11.89 4.54 4.92
C LEU A 9 -11.56 6.00 5.19
N LEU A 10 -11.78 6.42 6.44
CA LEU A 10 -11.48 7.75 6.95
C LEU A 10 -10.38 7.65 8.00
N TRP A 11 -9.52 8.65 8.04
CA TRP A 11 -8.45 8.77 9.01
C TRP A 11 -9.01 9.03 10.40
N THR A 12 -8.69 8.14 11.33
CA THR A 12 -9.15 8.19 12.71
C THR A 12 -7.95 8.01 13.65
N PRO A 13 -7.17 9.07 13.94
CA PRO A 13 -5.86 8.93 14.59
C PRO A 13 -5.91 8.52 16.07
N GLY A 14 -7.10 8.52 16.67
CA GLY A 14 -7.33 7.93 17.99
C GLY A 14 -7.42 6.40 17.95
N HIS A 15 -7.58 5.81 16.77
CA HIS A 15 -7.60 4.36 16.59
C HIS A 15 -6.18 3.82 16.71
N HIS A 16 -5.96 2.87 17.61
CA HIS A 16 -4.66 2.24 17.79
C HIS A 16 -4.84 0.82 18.34
N ALA A 17 -3.77 0.03 18.30
CA ALA A 17 -3.75 -1.28 18.92
C ALA A 17 -2.56 -1.39 19.88
N ARG A 18 -2.72 -2.16 20.95
CA ARG A 18 -1.62 -2.60 21.84
C ARG A 18 -1.21 -4.04 21.54
N SER A 19 -2.17 -4.85 21.10
CA SER A 19 -1.97 -6.22 20.63
C SER A 19 -3.04 -6.58 19.60
N TRP A 20 -2.96 -7.80 19.05
CA TRP A 20 -4.01 -8.35 18.18
C TRP A 20 -5.39 -8.42 18.84
N ASN A 21 -5.44 -8.55 20.17
CA ASN A 21 -6.69 -8.69 20.93
C ASN A 21 -7.11 -7.41 21.65
N GLU A 22 -6.28 -6.36 21.61
CA GLU A 22 -6.51 -5.09 22.32
C GLU A 22 -6.47 -3.88 21.38
N PRO A 23 -7.41 -3.77 20.42
CA PRO A 23 -7.65 -2.53 19.70
C PRO A 23 -8.37 -1.51 20.61
N VAL A 24 -8.06 -0.23 20.41
CA VAL A 24 -8.67 0.89 21.10
C VAL A 24 -9.23 1.85 20.06
N GLY A 25 -10.52 2.18 20.21
CA GLY A 25 -11.27 2.98 19.23
C GLY A 25 -11.81 2.13 18.07
N GLY A 26 -12.06 2.78 16.95
CA GLY A 26 -12.42 2.13 15.70
C GLY A 26 -11.92 2.89 14.47
N VAL A 27 -11.89 2.17 13.34
CA VAL A 27 -11.53 2.73 12.04
C VAL A 27 -12.74 3.38 11.40
N GLY A 28 -12.62 4.65 11.02
CA GLY A 28 -13.65 5.36 10.27
C GLY A 28 -13.87 4.72 8.90
N ALA A 29 -15.11 4.41 8.56
CA ALA A 29 -15.44 3.79 7.27
C ALA A 29 -16.86 4.15 6.83
N THR A 30 -17.08 4.23 5.52
CA THR A 30 -18.42 4.18 4.95
C THR A 30 -19.02 2.78 5.10
N ASP A 31 -20.34 2.70 5.19
CA ASP A 31 -21.04 1.42 5.21
C ASP A 31 -21.27 0.88 3.77
N PRO A 32 -20.99 -0.40 3.50
CA PRO A 32 -21.20 -0.98 2.17
C PRO A 32 -22.67 -1.34 1.88
N ARG A 33 -23.53 -1.38 2.90
CA ARG A 33 -24.95 -1.73 2.79
C ARG A 33 -25.86 -0.51 2.84
N ARG A 34 -25.45 0.60 3.47
CA ARG A 34 -26.29 1.79 3.67
C ARG A 34 -25.54 3.08 3.34
N ILE A 35 -26.29 4.16 3.08
CA ILE A 35 -25.73 5.50 2.89
C ILE A 35 -25.41 6.07 4.28
N GLY A 36 -24.13 6.11 4.62
CA GLY A 36 -23.68 6.54 5.93
C GLY A 36 -22.24 6.11 6.22
N ALA A 37 -21.78 6.46 7.41
CA ALA A 37 -20.45 6.14 7.88
C ALA A 37 -20.42 6.03 9.41
N GLY A 38 -19.36 5.40 9.89
CA GLY A 38 -19.13 5.22 11.31
C GLY A 38 -17.82 4.50 11.56
N PHE A 39 -17.78 3.71 12.63
CA PHE A 39 -16.55 3.08 13.09
C PHE A 39 -16.66 1.57 13.06
N ARG A 40 -15.63 0.94 12.50
CA ARG A 40 -15.36 -0.50 12.60
C ARG A 40 -14.61 -0.75 13.90
N LEU A 41 -15.31 -1.34 14.87
CA LEU A 41 -14.74 -1.85 16.11
C LEU A 41 -14.22 -3.27 15.85
N LEU A 42 -13.06 -3.60 16.40
CA LEU A 42 -12.33 -4.80 16.00
C LEU A 42 -12.36 -5.91 17.06
N ALA A 43 -12.58 -5.56 18.32
CA ALA A 43 -12.73 -6.52 19.42
C ALA A 43 -13.85 -6.07 20.38
N PRO A 44 -15.03 -6.70 20.35
CA PRO A 44 -15.53 -7.62 19.32
C PRO A 44 -15.82 -6.90 17.99
N ARG A 45 -15.72 -7.64 16.86
CA ARG A 45 -15.98 -7.09 15.51
C ARG A 45 -17.40 -6.58 15.36
N ARG A 46 -17.57 -5.26 15.26
CA ARG A 46 -18.86 -4.55 15.19
C ARG A 46 -18.72 -3.31 14.31
N PHE A 47 -19.85 -2.84 13.80
CA PHE A 47 -19.92 -1.56 13.10
C PHE A 47 -21.00 -0.71 13.76
N VAL A 48 -20.63 0.51 14.14
CA VAL A 48 -21.55 1.49 14.75
C VAL A 48 -21.49 2.74 13.89
N ALA A 49 -22.63 3.24 13.45
CA ALA A 49 -22.64 4.24 12.39
C ALA A 49 -23.93 5.06 12.34
N LEU A 50 -23.79 6.22 11.73
CA LEU A 50 -24.87 7.15 11.43
C LEU A 50 -25.22 7.04 9.94
N PHE A 51 -26.52 6.86 9.67
CA PHE A 51 -27.06 6.60 8.34
C PHE A 51 -28.10 7.63 7.95
N ALA A 52 -28.16 7.93 6.64
CA ALA A 52 -29.24 8.71 6.05
C ALA A 52 -30.22 7.77 5.32
N GLU A 53 -31.50 7.83 5.72
CA GLU A 53 -32.61 7.21 4.99
C GLU A 53 -33.35 8.31 4.21
N LEU A 54 -33.80 8.02 2.98
CA LEU A 54 -34.48 9.00 2.13
C LEU A 54 -35.92 8.58 1.84
N ALA A 55 -36.89 9.43 2.17
CA ALA A 55 -38.29 9.29 1.80
C ALA A 55 -38.61 10.16 0.57
N LEU A 56 -39.00 9.50 -0.52
CA LEU A 56 -39.32 10.13 -1.80
C LEU A 56 -40.77 10.65 -1.84
N PRO A 57 -41.09 11.61 -2.73
CA PRO A 57 -42.46 12.15 -2.87
C PRO A 57 -43.53 11.12 -3.21
N ASN A 58 -43.14 9.99 -3.81
CA ASN A 58 -44.04 8.88 -4.14
C ASN A 58 -44.29 7.92 -2.95
N GLY A 59 -43.75 8.23 -1.76
CA GLY A 59 -43.88 7.42 -0.56
C GLY A 59 -42.85 6.30 -0.39
N ALA A 60 -41.98 6.07 -1.38
CA ALA A 60 -40.91 5.08 -1.25
C ALA A 60 -39.84 5.53 -0.24
N VAL A 61 -39.30 4.58 0.52
CA VAL A 61 -38.21 4.83 1.48
C VAL A 61 -36.97 4.06 1.04
N LEU A 62 -35.87 4.79 0.83
CA LEU A 62 -34.56 4.25 0.50
C LEU A 62 -33.75 4.13 1.80
N ALA A 63 -33.68 2.91 2.35
CA ALA A 63 -33.01 2.64 3.62
C ALA A 63 -31.64 1.96 3.46
N ASP A 64 -31.36 1.39 2.30
CA ASP A 64 -30.13 0.69 1.99
C ASP A 64 -29.66 1.00 0.56
N ARG A 65 -28.38 0.73 0.28
CA ARG A 65 -27.75 1.04 -1.01
C ARG A 65 -28.40 0.30 -2.17
N ARG A 66 -28.97 -0.89 -1.95
CA ARG A 66 -29.71 -1.62 -2.99
C ARG A 66 -30.95 -0.82 -3.39
N ALA A 67 -31.69 -0.26 -2.43
CA ALA A 67 -32.82 0.62 -2.69
C ALA A 67 -32.37 1.92 -3.38
N PHE A 68 -31.30 2.57 -2.91
CA PHE A 68 -30.75 3.77 -3.57
C PHE A 68 -30.35 3.50 -5.02
N ASN A 69 -29.63 2.42 -5.29
CA ASN A 69 -29.16 2.05 -6.63
C ASN A 69 -30.31 1.58 -7.55
N ALA A 70 -31.37 0.99 -7.00
CA ALA A 70 -32.57 0.65 -7.78
C ALA A 70 -33.40 1.90 -8.16
N ALA A 71 -33.36 2.93 -7.32
CA ALA A 71 -34.15 4.16 -7.47
C ALA A 71 -33.39 5.31 -8.16
N GLY A 72 -32.07 5.18 -8.33
CA GLY A 72 -31.23 6.24 -8.85
C GLY A 72 -29.75 5.85 -8.94
N ARG A 73 -28.89 6.85 -9.11
CA ARG A 73 -27.43 6.65 -9.19
C ARG A 73 -26.78 7.14 -7.90
N THR A 74 -25.87 6.35 -7.34
CA THR A 74 -25.01 6.75 -6.22
C THR A 74 -23.56 6.90 -6.70
N TRP A 75 -22.86 7.94 -6.29
CA TRP A 75 -21.43 8.15 -6.59
C TRP A 75 -20.77 8.98 -5.49
N ALA A 76 -19.47 9.24 -5.60
CA ALA A 76 -18.79 10.28 -4.84
C ALA A 76 -18.05 11.24 -5.76
N SER A 77 -18.02 12.53 -5.43
CA SER A 77 -17.21 13.52 -6.17
C SER A 77 -15.98 14.02 -5.42
N VAL A 78 -15.93 13.74 -4.12
CA VAL A 78 -14.74 13.88 -3.27
C VAL A 78 -14.51 12.53 -2.63
N HIS A 79 -13.31 12.00 -2.79
CA HIS A 79 -12.89 10.74 -2.18
C HIS A 79 -11.43 10.86 -1.74
N THR A 80 -11.24 10.98 -0.43
CA THR A 80 -9.92 11.05 0.22
C THR A 80 -9.97 10.30 1.53
N SER A 81 -8.81 10.04 2.12
CA SER A 81 -8.70 9.53 3.49
C SER A 81 -9.21 10.51 4.55
N ARG A 82 -9.52 11.77 4.19
CA ARG A 82 -10.03 12.80 5.12
C ARG A 82 -11.52 13.04 4.98
N ARG A 83 -12.04 12.94 3.75
CA ARG A 83 -13.41 13.30 3.39
C ARG A 83 -13.94 12.45 2.25
N ILE A 84 -15.21 12.09 2.35
CA ILE A 84 -15.95 11.41 1.28
C ILE A 84 -17.28 12.16 1.09
N LEU A 85 -17.55 12.66 -0.11
CA LEU A 85 -18.82 13.28 -0.47
C LEU A 85 -19.67 12.30 -1.27
N ILE A 86 -20.60 11.63 -0.60
CA ILE A 86 -21.54 10.69 -1.20
C ILE A 86 -22.69 11.48 -1.82
N GLU A 87 -22.97 11.22 -3.09
CA GLU A 87 -24.05 11.87 -3.83
C GLU A 87 -25.02 10.82 -4.37
N TRP A 88 -26.29 11.17 -4.40
CA TRP A 88 -27.33 10.38 -5.03
C TRP A 88 -28.33 11.26 -5.77
N GLU A 89 -28.80 10.79 -6.92
CA GLU A 89 -29.84 11.43 -7.71
C GLU A 89 -30.79 10.38 -8.32
N GLY A 90 -32.10 10.61 -8.17
CA GLY A 90 -33.14 9.72 -8.67
C GLY A 90 -34.54 10.23 -8.36
N HIS A 91 -35.53 9.89 -9.21
CA HIS A 91 -36.94 10.27 -9.03
C HIS A 91 -37.22 11.75 -8.72
N GLY A 92 -36.43 12.67 -9.29
CA GLY A 92 -36.58 14.11 -9.04
C GLY A 92 -36.10 14.58 -7.66
N ALA A 93 -35.39 13.71 -6.93
CA ALA A 93 -34.77 14.01 -5.66
C ALA A 93 -33.25 13.90 -5.76
N ARG A 94 -32.55 14.63 -4.86
CA ARG A 94 -31.09 14.60 -4.73
C ARG A 94 -30.71 14.54 -3.25
N LEU A 95 -29.66 13.79 -2.95
CA LEU A 95 -29.01 13.73 -1.65
C LEU A 95 -27.51 13.96 -1.82
N THR A 96 -26.92 14.76 -0.95
CA THR A 96 -25.46 14.88 -0.80
C THR A 96 -25.10 14.72 0.67
N LEU A 97 -24.19 13.81 0.97
CA LEU A 97 -23.71 13.51 2.31
C LEU A 97 -22.19 13.62 2.33
N LEU A 98 -21.67 14.71 2.90
CA LEU A 98 -20.26 14.85 3.21
C LEU A 98 -19.98 14.15 4.54
N VAL A 99 -19.02 13.24 4.56
CA VAL A 99 -18.46 12.64 5.76
C VAL A 99 -17.00 13.05 5.87
N HIS A 100 -16.55 13.49 7.04
CA HIS A 100 -15.16 13.88 7.26
C HIS A 100 -14.62 13.45 8.62
N SER A 101 -13.29 13.28 8.71
CA SER A 101 -12.60 13.16 9.99
C SER A 101 -12.74 14.48 10.76
N ALA A 102 -13.34 14.43 11.94
CA ALA A 102 -13.61 15.60 12.77
C ALA A 102 -12.85 15.58 14.11
N GLY A 103 -12.14 14.51 14.40
CA GLY A 103 -11.31 14.35 15.60
C GLY A 103 -10.66 12.96 15.66
N PRO A 104 -9.92 12.65 16.74
CA PRO A 104 -9.24 11.36 16.88
C PRO A 104 -10.17 10.14 16.75
N GLN A 105 -11.38 10.22 17.31
CA GLN A 105 -12.42 9.20 17.26
C GLN A 105 -13.78 9.85 16.95
N THR A 106 -13.77 10.88 16.11
CA THR A 106 -14.95 11.70 15.80
C THR A 106 -15.10 11.87 14.30
N LEU A 107 -16.31 11.63 13.78
CA LEU A 107 -16.70 11.88 12.40
C LEU A 107 -17.71 13.03 12.34
N GLY A 108 -17.55 13.91 11.36
CA GLY A 108 -18.50 14.97 11.04
C GLY A 108 -19.31 14.63 9.79
N PHE A 109 -20.55 15.13 9.72
CA PHE A 109 -21.50 14.87 8.66
C PHE A 109 -22.22 16.16 8.25
N GLU A 110 -22.32 16.39 6.95
CA GLU A 110 -23.15 17.46 6.37
C GLU A 110 -24.06 16.83 5.32
N LEU A 111 -25.37 16.85 5.58
CA LEU A 111 -26.39 16.28 4.72
C LEU A 111 -27.18 17.41 4.06
N HIS A 112 -27.34 17.34 2.74
CA HIS A 112 -28.28 18.17 1.99
C HIS A 112 -29.22 17.29 1.18
N VAL A 113 -30.48 17.71 1.11
CA VAL A 113 -31.56 16.99 0.44
C VAL A 113 -32.40 17.98 -0.36
N ALA A 114 -32.75 17.60 -1.58
CA ALA A 114 -33.67 18.35 -2.42
C ALA A 114 -34.72 17.41 -3.02
N GLY A 115 -35.98 17.85 -3.08
CA GLY A 115 -37.08 17.08 -3.68
C GLY A 115 -37.50 15.84 -2.88
N ALA A 116 -37.02 15.67 -1.66
CA ALA A 116 -37.32 14.54 -0.78
C ALA A 116 -37.12 14.94 0.69
N THR A 117 -37.38 14.01 1.59
CA THR A 117 -37.19 14.16 3.02
C THR A 117 -36.20 13.10 3.50
N ALA A 118 -35.16 13.47 4.26
CA ALA A 118 -34.27 12.50 4.88
C ALA A 118 -34.48 12.36 6.38
N ARG A 119 -33.98 11.25 6.94
CA ARG A 119 -33.91 11.00 8.38
C ARG A 119 -32.54 10.43 8.73
N TRP A 120 -32.00 10.86 9.85
CA TRP A 120 -30.84 10.20 10.42
C TRP A 120 -31.25 9.01 11.25
N ARG A 121 -30.39 7.99 11.25
CA ARG A 121 -30.51 6.78 12.05
C ARG A 121 -29.17 6.36 12.59
N LEU A 122 -29.12 6.07 13.89
CA LEU A 122 -27.93 5.54 14.57
C LEU A 122 -28.13 4.05 14.87
N ASP A 123 -27.29 3.21 14.27
CA ASP A 123 -27.34 1.76 14.49
C ASP A 123 -25.98 1.19 14.92
N GLY A 124 -26.05 0.04 15.60
CA GLY A 124 -24.91 -0.70 16.13
C GLY A 124 -24.80 -0.55 17.66
N PRO A 125 -24.03 -1.41 18.34
CA PRO A 125 -23.88 -1.32 19.80
C PRO A 125 -22.97 -0.16 20.20
N LEU A 126 -23.55 0.95 20.67
CA LEU A 126 -22.78 2.12 21.12
C LEU A 126 -21.95 1.81 22.37
N PRO A 127 -20.66 2.21 22.40
CA PRO A 127 -19.93 2.38 23.66
C PRO A 127 -20.66 3.34 24.61
N ALA A 128 -20.46 3.18 25.91
CA ALA A 128 -21.12 4.00 26.93
C ALA A 128 -20.82 5.51 26.76
N ASP A 129 -19.60 5.83 26.37
CA ASP A 129 -19.13 7.21 26.19
C ASP A 129 -19.47 7.78 24.80
N ALA A 130 -20.05 6.98 23.90
CA ALA A 130 -20.32 7.42 22.55
C ALA A 130 -21.44 8.48 22.52
N VAL A 131 -21.22 9.50 21.69
CA VAL A 131 -22.14 10.62 21.50
C VAL A 131 -22.37 10.83 20.02
N ALA A 132 -23.64 10.85 19.63
CA ALA A 132 -24.10 11.31 18.33
C ALA A 132 -25.00 12.52 18.53
N LEU A 133 -24.66 13.65 17.90
CA LEU A 133 -25.50 14.84 17.85
C LEU A 133 -25.94 15.11 16.42
N VAL A 134 -27.22 15.43 16.25
CA VAL A 134 -27.84 15.87 15.00
C VAL A 134 -28.51 17.20 15.26
N ASP A 135 -28.08 18.25 14.57
CA ASP A 135 -28.61 19.63 14.72
C ASP A 135 -28.67 20.08 16.19
N GLY A 136 -27.66 19.68 16.98
CA GLY A 136 -27.53 19.99 18.41
C GLY A 136 -28.31 19.07 19.36
N ALA A 137 -29.16 18.18 18.86
CA ALA A 137 -29.89 17.21 19.66
C ALA A 137 -29.18 15.85 19.72
N ARG A 138 -29.14 15.21 20.89
CA ARG A 138 -28.55 13.87 21.07
C ARG A 138 -29.46 12.81 20.45
N LEU A 139 -28.87 11.89 19.68
CA LEU A 139 -29.55 10.77 19.06
C LEU A 139 -29.23 9.46 19.81
N GLY A 140 -30.25 8.74 20.26
CA GLY A 140 -30.14 7.41 20.85
C GLY A 140 -30.12 6.27 19.83
N LEU A 141 -29.97 5.04 20.32
CA LEU A 141 -29.93 3.83 19.48
C LEU A 141 -31.26 3.49 18.85
N GLY A 142 -31.27 3.27 17.53
CA GLY A 142 -32.49 3.00 16.78
C GLY A 142 -33.49 4.17 16.81
N GLU A 143 -33.11 5.29 17.42
CA GLU A 143 -33.87 6.52 17.35
C GLU A 143 -33.63 7.16 15.99
N HIS A 144 -34.68 7.79 15.49
CA HIS A 144 -34.61 8.62 14.32
C HIS A 144 -34.53 10.07 14.76
N SER A 145 -33.69 10.85 14.07
CA SER A 145 -33.70 12.29 14.28
C SER A 145 -34.93 12.95 13.64
N GLN A 146 -34.99 14.27 13.78
CA GLN A 146 -35.88 15.15 13.04
C GLN A 146 -35.81 14.91 11.53
N GLU A 147 -36.96 15.13 10.88
CA GLU A 147 -37.14 15.18 9.44
C GLU A 147 -36.25 16.27 8.81
N VAL A 148 -35.32 15.89 7.93
CA VAL A 148 -34.43 16.80 7.22
C VAL A 148 -35.05 17.14 5.86
N ARG A 149 -35.45 18.40 5.67
CA ARG A 149 -36.08 18.88 4.43
C ARG A 149 -35.15 19.61 3.47
N ALA A 150 -34.02 20.11 3.97
CA ALA A 150 -33.08 20.88 3.16
C ALA A 150 -31.62 20.56 3.51
N SER A 151 -31.24 20.75 4.77
CA SER A 151 -29.89 20.45 5.26
C SER A 151 -29.90 20.05 6.73
N SER A 152 -28.89 19.30 7.14
CA SER A 152 -28.66 18.91 8.53
C SER A 152 -27.16 18.68 8.77
N ILE A 153 -26.70 19.03 9.96
CA ILE A 153 -25.32 18.82 10.39
C ILE A 153 -25.33 17.84 11.55
N ALA A 154 -24.46 16.85 11.49
CA ALA A 154 -24.30 15.88 12.56
C ALA A 154 -22.83 15.58 12.84
N TRP A 155 -22.58 15.04 14.02
CA TRP A 155 -21.29 14.43 14.32
C TRP A 155 -21.47 13.22 15.23
N PHE A 156 -20.53 12.29 15.14
CA PHE A 156 -20.51 11.06 15.89
C PHE A 156 -19.12 10.79 16.45
N ALA A 157 -19.01 10.70 17.78
CA ALA A 157 -17.77 10.41 18.49
C ALA A 157 -17.89 9.12 19.29
N LEU A 158 -16.90 8.21 19.18
CA LEU A 158 -16.86 7.00 20.01
C LEU A 158 -16.42 7.26 21.45
N ASP A 159 -15.55 8.26 21.65
CA ASP A 159 -14.97 8.65 22.94
C ASP A 159 -15.70 9.85 23.58
N GLY A 160 -16.80 10.30 22.97
CA GLY A 160 -17.58 11.44 23.42
C GLY A 160 -16.89 12.80 23.21
N VAL A 161 -15.72 12.83 22.57
CA VAL A 161 -14.97 14.07 22.32
C VAL A 161 -15.62 14.83 21.15
N PRO A 162 -16.01 16.10 21.33
CA PRO A 162 -16.63 16.89 20.27
C PRO A 162 -15.65 17.12 19.10
N PRO A 163 -16.16 17.46 17.92
CA PRO A 163 -15.33 17.84 16.78
C PRO A 163 -14.29 18.89 17.13
N VAL A 164 -13.05 18.64 16.71
CA VAL A 164 -11.91 19.57 16.78
C VAL A 164 -11.44 20.02 15.39
N TRP A 165 -11.88 19.33 14.34
CA TRP A 165 -11.65 19.69 12.94
C TRP A 165 -12.98 19.87 12.21
N THR A 166 -13.02 20.85 11.33
CA THR A 166 -14.14 21.13 10.45
C THR A 166 -13.97 20.48 9.08
N ALA A 167 -15.04 20.42 8.29
CA ALA A 167 -14.96 20.02 6.88
C ALA A 167 -13.95 20.87 6.09
N ASP A 168 -13.88 22.18 6.39
CA ASP A 168 -12.97 23.12 5.75
C ASP A 168 -11.50 22.89 6.14
N ASP A 169 -11.22 22.49 7.39
CA ASP A 169 -9.87 22.10 7.80
C ASP A 169 -9.38 20.91 6.98
N MET A 170 -10.22 19.89 6.86
CA MET A 170 -9.93 18.70 6.07
C MET A 170 -9.83 19.03 4.57
N ALA A 171 -10.62 19.97 4.07
CA ALA A 171 -10.52 20.47 2.70
C ALA A 171 -9.17 21.12 2.39
N ARG A 172 -8.71 22.00 3.28
CA ARG A 172 -7.39 22.64 3.15
C ARG A 172 -6.26 21.61 3.22
N GLU A 173 -6.40 20.59 4.04
CA GLU A 173 -5.41 19.52 4.14
C GLU A 173 -5.32 18.71 2.83
N ASP A 174 -6.47 18.36 2.25
CA ASP A 174 -6.56 17.69 0.95
C ASP A 174 -5.98 18.55 -0.17
N GLU A 175 -6.32 19.83 -0.23
CA GLU A 175 -5.79 20.77 -1.22
C GLU A 175 -4.27 20.89 -1.10
N ARG A 176 -3.74 21.00 0.12
CA ARG A 176 -2.30 21.00 0.37
C ARG A 176 -1.64 19.72 -0.13
N PHE A 177 -2.21 18.55 0.14
CA PHE A 177 -1.67 17.29 -0.36
C PHE A 177 -1.72 17.22 -1.88
N TRP A 178 -2.91 17.42 -2.48
CA TRP A 178 -3.14 17.26 -3.91
C TRP A 178 -2.54 18.36 -4.79
N SER A 179 -2.18 19.51 -4.24
CA SER A 179 -1.36 20.52 -4.94
C SER A 179 0.08 20.04 -5.17
N ASN A 180 0.52 19.04 -4.41
CA ASN A 180 1.86 18.46 -4.48
C ASN A 180 1.87 17.03 -5.02
N ALA A 181 0.77 16.31 -4.86
CA ALA A 181 0.65 14.93 -5.28
C ALA A 181 0.46 14.82 -6.81
N PRO A 182 1.16 13.89 -7.47
CA PRO A 182 0.94 13.61 -8.89
C PRO A 182 -0.47 13.12 -9.16
N ARG A 183 -1.06 13.61 -10.25
CA ARG A 183 -2.32 13.11 -10.82
C ARG A 183 -2.10 12.61 -12.23
N LEU A 184 -2.92 11.65 -12.64
CA LEU A 184 -2.95 11.16 -14.03
C LEU A 184 -3.82 12.11 -14.87
N SER A 185 -3.37 12.45 -16.08
CA SER A 185 -4.07 13.33 -17.02
C SER A 185 -3.96 12.84 -18.47
N GLY A 186 -4.83 13.34 -19.35
CA GLY A 186 -4.87 12.91 -20.75
C GLY A 186 -5.64 11.60 -20.93
N ASP A 187 -5.11 10.70 -21.74
CA ASP A 187 -5.81 9.52 -22.26
C ASP A 187 -5.71 8.27 -21.39
N TRP A 188 -5.29 8.40 -20.12
CA TRP A 188 -5.34 7.27 -19.19
C TRP A 188 -6.79 6.78 -19.01
N PRO A 189 -7.02 5.47 -18.83
CA PRO A 189 -8.35 4.97 -18.43
C PRO A 189 -8.82 5.69 -17.16
N GLU A 190 -10.10 6.07 -17.10
CA GLU A 190 -10.58 6.87 -15.97
C GLU A 190 -10.47 6.11 -14.64
N GLU A 191 -10.73 4.80 -14.66
CA GLU A 191 -10.58 3.92 -13.51
C GLU A 191 -9.13 3.79 -13.06
N TRP A 192 -8.15 4.03 -13.95
CA TRP A 192 -6.74 4.10 -13.57
C TRP A 192 -6.40 5.39 -12.86
N ALA A 193 -6.94 6.52 -13.34
CA ALA A 193 -6.78 7.80 -12.65
C ALA A 193 -7.35 7.73 -11.22
N ARG A 194 -8.52 7.11 -11.03
CA ARG A 194 -9.11 6.91 -9.70
C ARG A 194 -8.34 5.89 -8.86
N GLY A 195 -7.94 4.76 -9.43
CA GLY A 195 -7.12 3.76 -8.75
C GLY A 195 -5.79 4.31 -8.23
N TRP A 196 -5.13 5.14 -9.02
CA TRP A 196 -3.94 5.89 -8.60
C TRP A 196 -4.22 6.77 -7.38
N GLU A 197 -5.33 7.50 -7.39
CA GLU A 197 -5.70 8.35 -6.27
C GLU A 197 -6.05 7.55 -5.01
N TYR A 198 -6.74 6.41 -5.15
CA TYR A 198 -7.02 5.50 -4.04
C TYR A 198 -5.76 4.91 -3.41
N ASP A 199 -4.76 4.56 -4.22
CA ASP A 199 -3.47 4.07 -3.72
C ASP A 199 -2.74 5.16 -2.92
N LEU A 200 -2.68 6.38 -3.43
CA LEU A 200 -2.07 7.51 -2.72
C LEU A 200 -2.82 7.86 -1.43
N GLU A 201 -4.15 7.85 -1.44
CA GLU A 201 -4.96 8.11 -0.24
C GLU A 201 -4.87 6.96 0.77
N THR A 202 -4.76 5.71 0.32
CA THR A 202 -4.46 4.58 1.22
C THR A 202 -3.10 4.76 1.88
N THR A 203 -2.09 5.20 1.12
CA THR A 203 -0.75 5.51 1.64
C THR A 203 -0.80 6.64 2.67
N ARG A 204 -1.56 7.70 2.38
CA ARG A 204 -1.74 8.84 3.26
C ARG A 204 -2.49 8.45 4.55
N LEU A 205 -3.48 7.56 4.44
CA LEU A 205 -4.20 6.98 5.57
C LEU A 205 -3.27 6.24 6.54
N MET A 206 -2.18 5.65 6.03
CA MET A 206 -1.19 4.94 6.83
C MET A 206 -0.32 5.86 7.69
N VAL A 207 -0.28 7.16 7.42
CA VAL A 207 0.49 8.10 8.25
C VAL A 207 -0.31 8.48 9.50
N GLN A 208 0.18 8.05 10.65
CA GLN A 208 -0.39 8.37 11.95
C GLN A 208 0.28 9.61 12.54
N PRO A 209 -0.46 10.46 13.27
CA PRO A 209 0.13 11.59 13.97
C PRO A 209 0.93 11.11 15.20
N PRO A 210 1.70 12.01 15.84
CA PRO A 210 2.42 11.69 17.07
C PRO A 210 1.54 11.01 18.14
N GLY A 211 2.13 10.05 18.85
CA GLY A 211 1.58 9.53 20.09
C GLY A 211 2.19 8.21 20.54
N GLY A 212 1.93 7.88 21.81
CA GLY A 212 2.62 6.80 22.49
C GLY A 212 4.13 7.08 22.54
N ILE A 213 4.95 6.18 22.01
CA ILE A 213 6.40 6.37 21.94
C ILE A 213 6.84 7.37 20.85
N TYR A 214 5.98 7.63 19.86
CA TYR A 214 6.30 8.46 18.72
C TYR A 214 6.00 9.94 18.98
N ARG A 215 7.02 10.77 18.85
CA ARG A 215 6.99 12.24 18.95
C ARG A 215 6.75 12.91 17.59
N GLY A 216 6.96 12.20 16.50
CA GLY A 216 6.71 12.64 15.12
C GLY A 216 5.60 11.82 14.44
N PRO A 217 5.24 12.15 13.19
CA PRO A 217 4.38 11.28 12.39
C PRO A 217 5.06 9.92 12.20
N TRP A 218 4.30 8.84 12.06
CA TRP A 218 4.86 7.50 11.90
C TRP A 218 4.01 6.65 10.94
N PRO A 219 4.61 5.73 10.18
CA PRO A 219 3.89 4.90 9.24
C PRO A 219 3.26 3.69 9.93
N SER A 220 1.97 3.51 9.75
CA SER A 220 1.25 2.29 10.11
C SER A 220 1.20 1.34 8.93
N TRP A 221 1.32 0.04 9.17
CA TRP A 221 1.23 -0.97 8.10
C TRP A 221 -0.20 -1.17 7.54
N MET A 222 -1.22 -1.00 8.40
CA MET A 222 -2.64 -1.03 8.01
C MET A 222 -3.50 -0.15 8.93
N ALA A 223 -4.67 0.25 8.46
CA ALA A 223 -5.63 1.06 9.21
C ALA A 223 -6.27 0.29 10.37
N GLU A 224 -6.57 -1.00 10.21
CA GLU A 224 -7.30 -1.79 11.21
C GLU A 224 -6.48 -2.12 12.46
N TRP A 225 -5.21 -2.52 12.35
CA TRP A 225 -4.33 -2.62 13.53
C TRP A 225 -3.12 -1.73 13.36
N PRO A 226 -3.21 -0.45 13.77
CA PRO A 226 -2.10 0.45 13.57
C PRO A 226 -0.86 0.05 14.37
N ARG A 227 0.23 -0.17 13.65
CA ARG A 227 1.56 -0.43 14.19
C ARG A 227 2.60 -0.20 13.11
N THR A 228 3.82 0.09 13.52
CA THR A 228 4.92 0.18 12.56
C THR A 228 5.35 -1.22 12.14
N VAL A 229 5.62 -1.39 10.85
CA VAL A 229 6.41 -2.50 10.31
C VAL A 229 7.52 -1.88 9.47
N ALA A 230 8.78 -2.14 9.79
CA ALA A 230 9.90 -1.40 9.21
C ALA A 230 9.97 -1.54 7.69
N ALA A 231 9.80 -2.77 7.17
CA ALA A 231 9.81 -3.04 5.74
C ALA A 231 8.61 -2.38 5.04
N GLU A 232 7.39 -2.65 5.50
CA GLU A 232 6.16 -2.13 4.88
C GLU A 232 6.04 -0.62 4.99
N GLY A 233 6.28 -0.05 6.18
CA GLY A 233 6.31 1.39 6.38
C GLY A 233 7.38 2.07 5.52
N SER A 234 8.50 1.41 5.23
CA SER A 234 9.49 1.96 4.29
C SER A 234 9.02 1.94 2.84
N LEU A 235 8.31 0.88 2.41
CA LEU A 235 7.69 0.82 1.08
C LEU A 235 6.63 1.92 0.93
N ASP A 236 5.75 2.06 1.92
CA ASP A 236 4.70 3.07 1.93
C ASP A 236 5.26 4.48 1.89
N MET A 237 6.32 4.76 2.67
CA MET A 237 6.92 6.09 2.67
C MET A 237 7.73 6.36 1.39
N ALA A 238 8.34 5.34 0.78
CA ALA A 238 8.97 5.48 -0.54
C ALA A 238 7.93 5.86 -1.61
N ARG A 239 6.73 5.27 -1.54
CA ARG A 239 5.60 5.64 -2.40
C ARG A 239 5.08 7.04 -2.05
N LEU A 240 4.86 7.36 -0.77
CA LEU A 240 4.38 8.68 -0.35
C LEU A 240 5.35 9.79 -0.76
N ALA A 241 6.65 9.54 -0.79
CA ALA A 241 7.67 10.53 -1.12
C ALA A 241 7.52 11.15 -2.52
N ILE A 242 6.78 10.50 -3.44
CA ILE A 242 6.47 11.07 -4.76
C ILE A 242 5.46 12.22 -4.68
N ALA A 243 4.66 12.25 -3.61
CA ALA A 243 3.56 13.18 -3.37
C ALA A 243 3.85 14.16 -2.22
N ASP A 244 4.38 13.65 -1.11
CA ASP A 244 4.73 14.40 0.10
C ASP A 244 6.06 13.89 0.70
N PRO A 245 7.21 14.28 0.11
CA PRO A 245 8.53 13.85 0.58
C PRO A 245 8.85 14.33 1.99
N HIS A 246 8.28 15.44 2.44
CA HIS A 246 8.50 15.95 3.79
C HIS A 246 7.88 15.02 4.83
N THR A 247 6.59 14.70 4.68
CA THR A 247 5.90 13.78 5.60
C THR A 247 6.51 12.39 5.54
N ALA A 248 6.84 11.89 4.34
CA ALA A 248 7.49 10.59 4.18
C ALA A 248 8.83 10.52 4.92
N THR A 249 9.68 11.55 4.78
CA THR A 249 10.98 11.63 5.47
C THR A 249 10.81 11.71 6.98
N ALA A 250 9.91 12.56 7.48
CA ALA A 250 9.65 12.70 8.91
C ALA A 250 9.11 11.40 9.54
N ALA A 251 8.28 10.66 8.78
CA ALA A 251 7.75 9.38 9.22
C ALA A 251 8.82 8.28 9.27
N LEU A 252 9.70 8.22 8.27
CA LEU A 252 10.86 7.33 8.27
C LEU A 252 11.85 7.68 9.39
N GLU A 253 12.14 8.96 9.59
CA GLU A 253 13.01 9.41 10.68
C GLU A 253 12.43 8.97 12.03
N THR A 254 11.13 9.17 12.25
CA THR A 254 10.46 8.74 13.48
C THR A 254 10.51 7.21 13.65
N LEU A 255 10.22 6.45 12.59
CA LEU A 255 10.29 5.00 12.58
C LEU A 255 11.67 4.50 13.04
N TRP A 256 12.75 5.07 12.52
CA TRP A 256 14.10 4.58 12.77
C TRP A 256 14.77 5.17 14.02
N THR A 257 14.45 6.41 14.40
CA THR A 257 15.09 7.10 15.55
C THR A 257 14.35 6.91 16.86
N GLN A 258 13.05 6.58 16.81
CA GLN A 258 12.19 6.48 17.99
C GLN A 258 11.62 5.08 18.19
N ALA A 259 12.04 4.10 17.39
CA ALA A 259 11.84 2.70 17.75
C ALA A 259 12.41 2.48 19.16
N PRO A 260 11.64 1.85 20.08
CA PRO A 260 12.06 1.74 21.48
C PRO A 260 13.26 0.81 21.62
N ALA A 261 13.53 0.04 20.57
CA ALA A 261 14.80 -0.59 20.33
C ALA A 261 15.08 -0.60 18.82
N PRO A 262 16.35 -0.57 18.39
CA PRO A 262 16.76 -0.50 16.97
C PRO A 262 16.32 -1.62 16.01
N ASN A 263 15.73 -2.66 16.57
CA ASN A 263 15.66 -4.03 16.07
C ASN A 263 14.23 -4.55 16.12
N LEU A 264 13.27 -3.63 16.16
CA LEU A 264 11.86 -3.92 16.20
C LEU A 264 11.36 -3.77 14.77
N PRO A 265 11.37 -4.88 13.99
CA PRO A 265 10.78 -4.83 12.66
C PRO A 265 9.29 -4.53 12.77
N CYS A 266 8.68 -4.74 13.94
CA CYS A 266 7.29 -4.42 14.19
C CYS A 266 7.02 -4.01 15.64
N VAL A 267 6.43 -2.83 15.86
CA VAL A 267 6.10 -2.33 17.20
C VAL A 267 4.80 -1.52 17.20
N PHE A 268 3.98 -1.75 18.23
CA PHE A 268 2.76 -0.99 18.46
C PHE A 268 3.04 0.42 18.95
N ARG A 269 2.04 1.30 18.87
CA ARG A 269 2.16 2.73 19.26
C ARG A 269 2.68 2.92 20.68
N ASP A 270 2.37 2.02 21.60
CA ASP A 270 2.79 2.07 23.00
C ASP A 270 4.18 1.48 23.25
N GLY A 271 4.86 1.00 22.21
CA GLY A 271 6.17 0.40 22.29
C GLY A 271 6.17 -1.11 22.53
N GLN A 272 5.00 -1.75 22.64
CA GLN A 272 4.94 -3.20 22.76
C GLN A 272 5.46 -3.87 21.47
N PRO A 273 6.47 -4.73 21.57
CA PRO A 273 6.99 -5.41 20.39
C PRO A 273 6.00 -6.48 19.92
N ASN A 274 5.74 -6.52 18.62
CA ASN A 274 5.01 -7.63 18.00
C ASN A 274 5.97 -8.71 17.47
N MET A 275 7.16 -8.30 17.04
CA MET A 275 8.27 -9.18 16.64
C MET A 275 9.56 -8.68 17.28
N VAL A 276 10.31 -9.57 17.94
CA VAL A 276 11.54 -9.23 18.69
C VAL A 276 12.75 -9.90 18.05
N ALA A 277 13.75 -9.09 17.71
CA ALA A 277 15.05 -9.48 17.16
C ALA A 277 16.13 -8.77 18.00
N ARG A 278 17.07 -9.38 18.75
CA ARG A 278 17.86 -8.67 19.82
C ARG A 278 19.00 -7.68 19.39
N MET A 279 18.72 -6.37 19.24
CA MET A 279 19.58 -5.14 19.42
C MET A 279 20.70 -4.66 18.43
N LEU A 280 20.65 -3.38 17.99
CA LEU A 280 21.69 -2.29 17.88
C LEU A 280 21.30 -1.19 16.82
N PRO A 281 21.69 0.11 16.96
CA PRO A 281 21.04 1.32 16.38
C PRO A 281 21.34 1.70 14.91
N ALA A 282 20.33 2.22 14.20
CA ALA A 282 20.36 2.68 12.80
C ALA A 282 20.57 1.56 11.75
N LEU A 283 20.29 1.86 10.47
CA LEU A 283 20.26 0.89 9.37
C LEU A 283 21.50 -0.03 9.35
N GLU A 284 22.70 0.52 9.54
CA GLU A 284 23.93 -0.26 9.67
C GLU A 284 23.87 -1.29 10.78
N ALA A 285 23.50 -0.88 11.99
CA ALA A 285 23.52 -1.80 13.10
C ALA A 285 22.36 -2.79 13.05
N TYR A 286 21.28 -2.48 12.32
CA TYR A 286 20.28 -3.48 11.93
C TYR A 286 20.89 -4.55 11.02
N LEU A 287 21.73 -4.17 10.05
CA LEU A 287 22.47 -5.14 9.21
C LEU A 287 23.56 -5.89 9.98
N GLU A 288 24.21 -5.27 10.97
CA GLU A 288 25.15 -5.96 11.87
C GLU A 288 24.42 -6.94 12.80
N TRP A 289 23.20 -6.61 13.21
CA TRP A 289 22.34 -7.44 14.03
C TRP A 289 21.96 -8.75 13.29
N TRP A 290 21.32 -8.64 12.12
CA TRP A 290 21.77 -9.37 10.92
C TRP A 290 22.76 -10.52 11.10
N GLN A 291 24.00 -10.13 10.88
CA GLN A 291 25.18 -10.98 10.81
C GLN A 291 25.51 -11.66 12.15
N ARG A 292 25.10 -11.07 13.28
CA ARG A 292 25.40 -11.59 14.61
C ARG A 292 24.37 -12.60 15.12
N GLU A 293 23.10 -12.32 14.91
CA GLU A 293 21.99 -12.98 15.64
C GLU A 293 21.16 -13.92 14.76
N ARG A 294 21.40 -13.89 13.44
CA ARG A 294 20.67 -14.70 12.46
C ARG A 294 21.59 -15.55 11.59
N VAL A 295 22.87 -15.65 11.95
CA VAL A 295 23.83 -16.54 11.28
C VAL A 295 23.97 -17.83 12.08
N VAL A 296 23.70 -18.97 11.44
CA VAL A 296 23.90 -20.32 11.97
C VAL A 296 24.77 -21.09 10.98
N ASP A 297 25.87 -21.66 11.46
CA ASP A 297 26.85 -22.40 10.65
C ASP A 297 27.35 -21.61 9.42
N GLY A 298 27.45 -20.28 9.54
CA GLY A 298 27.89 -19.39 8.47
C GLY A 298 26.80 -18.96 7.47
N TYR A 299 25.54 -19.39 7.66
CA TYR A 299 24.42 -19.05 6.80
C TYR A 299 23.37 -18.23 7.54
N LEU A 300 22.75 -17.28 6.86
CA LEU A 300 21.61 -16.55 7.41
C LEU A 300 20.38 -17.47 7.48
N SER A 301 19.64 -17.36 8.58
CA SER A 301 18.41 -18.10 8.83
C SER A 301 17.38 -17.20 9.51
N TYR A 302 16.11 -17.39 9.17
CA TYR A 302 15.00 -16.86 9.95
C TYR A 302 14.92 -17.55 11.30
N ALA A 303 14.48 -16.84 12.33
CA ALA A 303 14.15 -17.44 13.62
C ALA A 303 12.77 -18.10 13.62
N CYS A 304 11.83 -17.56 12.85
CA CYS A 304 10.42 -17.93 12.82
C CYS A 304 9.83 -17.62 11.43
N THR A 305 8.73 -18.26 11.01
CA THR A 305 8.14 -18.00 9.68
C THR A 305 7.57 -16.59 9.58
N TRP A 306 7.10 -16.02 10.69
CA TRP A 306 6.61 -14.63 10.73
C TRP A 306 7.70 -13.60 10.41
N GLU A 307 8.96 -13.89 10.77
CA GLU A 307 10.11 -13.02 10.44
C GLU A 307 10.42 -13.01 8.94
N SER A 308 9.99 -14.04 8.19
CA SER A 308 10.09 -14.09 6.74
C SER A 308 8.95 -13.38 6.01
N GLY A 309 7.81 -13.18 6.68
CA GLY A 309 6.56 -12.73 6.06
C GLY A 309 5.80 -13.82 5.28
N GLU A 310 6.27 -15.08 5.31
CA GLU A 310 5.59 -16.26 4.74
C GLU A 310 5.17 -17.23 5.85
N ASP A 311 4.13 -16.86 6.58
CA ASP A 311 3.61 -17.61 7.74
C ASP A 311 3.31 -19.07 7.40
N ASP A 312 3.80 -20.01 8.22
CA ASP A 312 3.61 -21.47 8.08
C ASP A 312 4.03 -22.04 6.71
N ASN A 313 4.94 -21.37 5.99
CA ASN A 313 5.39 -21.84 4.69
C ASN A 313 6.27 -23.10 4.83
N PRO A 314 5.88 -24.27 4.26
CA PRO A 314 6.66 -25.52 4.33
C PRO A 314 8.03 -25.44 3.65
N ARG A 315 8.28 -24.43 2.80
CA ARG A 315 9.62 -24.12 2.30
C ARG A 315 10.56 -23.72 3.43
N LEU A 316 10.07 -22.94 4.39
CA LEU A 316 10.84 -22.37 5.49
C LEU A 316 10.78 -23.22 6.76
N ASP A 317 9.67 -23.91 7.01
CA ASP A 317 9.46 -24.87 8.09
C ASP A 317 9.22 -26.29 7.53
N PRO A 318 10.24 -26.93 6.92
CA PRO A 318 10.07 -28.25 6.30
C PRO A 318 9.78 -29.37 7.33
N LEU A 319 9.91 -29.08 8.63
CA LEU A 319 9.59 -29.99 9.72
C LEU A 319 8.19 -29.77 10.31
N GLY A 320 7.48 -28.71 9.90
CA GLY A 320 6.15 -28.38 10.43
C GLY A 320 6.17 -28.12 11.94
N THR A 321 7.26 -27.54 12.44
CA THR A 321 7.45 -27.21 13.86
C THR A 321 6.50 -26.11 14.37
N GLY A 322 5.80 -25.43 13.46
CA GLY A 322 4.91 -24.33 13.76
C GLY A 322 5.72 -23.03 13.82
N GLY A 323 5.12 -21.93 13.35
CA GLY A 323 5.80 -20.71 12.94
C GLY A 323 6.77 -20.00 13.89
N GLY A 324 7.07 -20.51 15.09
CA GLY A 324 7.89 -19.87 16.13
C GLY A 324 9.36 -20.29 16.28
N ALA A 325 9.85 -21.37 15.65
CA ALA A 325 11.23 -21.86 15.91
C ALA A 325 11.91 -22.59 14.74
N ILE A 326 12.20 -21.88 13.64
CA ILE A 326 12.79 -22.44 12.41
C ILE A 326 14.29 -22.15 12.24
N LEU A 327 14.95 -21.64 13.29
CA LEU A 327 16.35 -21.24 13.24
C LEU A 327 17.26 -22.41 12.83
N GLY A 328 18.00 -22.24 11.74
CA GLY A 328 18.90 -23.23 11.17
C GLY A 328 18.22 -24.41 10.48
N GLN A 329 16.88 -24.41 10.32
CA GLN A 329 16.17 -25.50 9.65
C GLN A 329 16.24 -25.42 8.13
N ASN A 330 16.31 -24.20 7.59
CA ASN A 330 16.42 -23.94 6.17
C ASN A 330 17.41 -22.79 5.94
N ARG A 331 18.06 -22.77 4.79
CA ARG A 331 18.95 -21.71 4.34
C ARG A 331 18.38 -21.16 3.05
N PRO A 332 17.53 -20.12 3.12
CA PRO A 332 16.88 -19.58 1.93
C PRO A 332 17.77 -18.51 1.26
N PRO A 333 17.78 -18.41 -0.09
CA PRO A 333 18.66 -17.50 -0.82
C PRO A 333 18.28 -16.01 -0.67
N GLU A 334 17.04 -15.69 -0.33
CA GLU A 334 16.60 -14.29 -0.21
C GLU A 334 17.25 -13.53 0.94
N LEU A 335 17.65 -14.20 2.03
CA LEU A 335 18.30 -13.55 3.17
C LEU A 335 19.68 -13.00 2.84
N PRO A 336 20.65 -13.81 2.35
CA PRO A 336 21.94 -13.28 1.91
C PRO A 336 21.79 -12.29 0.76
N ALA A 337 20.79 -12.45 -0.12
CA ALA A 337 20.52 -11.48 -1.17
C ALA A 337 20.02 -10.13 -0.65
N THR A 338 19.11 -10.14 0.32
CA THR A 338 18.59 -8.92 0.95
C THR A 338 19.70 -8.21 1.73
N LEU A 339 20.51 -8.94 2.50
CA LEU A 339 21.64 -8.36 3.22
C LEU A 339 22.69 -7.78 2.26
N ALA A 340 23.01 -8.48 1.17
CA ALA A 340 23.92 -7.97 0.13
C ALA A 340 23.40 -6.68 -0.52
N SER A 341 22.10 -6.62 -0.84
CA SER A 341 21.45 -5.44 -1.41
C SER A 341 21.50 -4.25 -0.45
N SER A 342 21.16 -4.50 0.82
CA SER A 342 21.18 -3.48 1.87
C SER A 342 22.60 -2.99 2.17
N ALA A 343 23.59 -3.88 2.21
CA ALA A 343 25.00 -3.52 2.37
C ALA A 343 25.47 -2.59 1.23
N ARG A 344 25.10 -2.91 -0.01
CA ARG A 344 25.40 -2.04 -1.16
C ARG A 344 24.73 -0.67 -1.02
N LEU A 345 23.47 -0.61 -0.60
CA LEU A 345 22.76 0.64 -0.36
C LEU A 345 23.46 1.50 0.70
N VAL A 346 23.82 0.90 1.84
CA VAL A 346 24.55 1.59 2.92
C VAL A 346 25.91 2.09 2.46
N ALA A 347 26.66 1.29 1.70
CA ALA A 347 27.93 1.75 1.11
C ALA A 347 27.73 2.99 0.23
N LEU A 348 26.67 3.00 -0.59
CA LEU A 348 26.34 4.14 -1.45
C LEU A 348 25.93 5.37 -0.65
N MET A 349 25.21 5.21 0.46
CA MET A 349 24.86 6.29 1.39
C MET A 349 26.13 6.91 2.00
N TRP A 350 27.07 6.09 2.49
CA TRP A 350 28.35 6.60 3.02
C TRP A 350 29.18 7.35 1.98
N ARG A 351 29.19 6.85 0.75
CA ARG A 351 29.84 7.53 -0.37
C ARG A 351 29.22 8.91 -0.63
N GLN A 352 27.90 9.03 -0.51
CA GLN A 352 27.18 10.30 -0.73
C GLN A 352 27.37 11.30 0.40
N VAL A 353 27.30 10.85 1.66
CA VAL A 353 27.54 11.72 2.82
C VAL A 353 29.00 12.18 2.88
N GLY A 354 29.93 11.34 2.41
CA GLY A 354 31.37 11.58 2.48
C GLY A 354 31.93 11.43 3.89
N GLY A 355 33.26 11.41 4.02
CA GLY A 355 33.93 11.46 5.32
C GLY A 355 34.08 10.14 6.09
N ALA A 356 33.70 8.99 5.51
CA ALA A 356 33.88 7.66 6.13
C ALA A 356 34.21 6.54 5.11
N PRO A 357 35.33 6.63 4.37
CA PRO A 357 35.71 5.67 3.32
C PRO A 357 35.91 4.24 3.84
N GLU A 358 36.30 4.07 5.10
CA GLU A 358 36.41 2.77 5.77
C GLU A 358 35.05 2.09 5.96
N ARG A 359 34.00 2.86 6.29
CA ARG A 359 32.64 2.33 6.40
C ARG A 359 32.08 1.96 5.04
N GLU A 360 32.27 2.82 4.04
CA GLU A 360 31.92 2.51 2.64
C GLU A 360 32.56 1.18 2.21
N ARG A 361 33.88 1.04 2.40
CA ARG A 361 34.62 -0.17 2.02
C ARG A 361 34.11 -1.42 2.73
N ARG A 362 33.89 -1.37 4.05
CA ARG A 362 33.37 -2.50 4.83
C ARG A 362 32.04 -3.02 4.28
N TRP A 363 31.13 -2.11 3.93
CA TRP A 363 29.84 -2.50 3.38
C TRP A 363 29.91 -2.98 1.92
N GLN A 364 30.87 -2.47 1.13
CA GLN A 364 31.20 -3.06 -0.18
C GLN A 364 31.73 -4.49 -0.06
N GLU A 365 32.65 -4.74 0.88
CA GLU A 365 33.18 -6.08 1.17
C GLU A 365 32.07 -7.04 1.63
N THR A 366 31.13 -6.55 2.44
CA THR A 366 29.95 -7.31 2.88
C THR A 366 29.06 -7.67 1.69
N TRP A 367 28.77 -6.71 0.81
CA TRP A 367 28.02 -6.96 -0.43
C TRP A 367 28.70 -8.03 -1.30
N HIS A 368 30.01 -7.91 -1.55
CA HIS A 368 30.76 -8.90 -2.34
C HIS A 368 30.74 -10.28 -1.70
N SER A 369 30.93 -10.38 -0.38
CA SER A 369 30.97 -11.66 0.33
C SER A 369 29.67 -12.45 0.19
N TYR A 370 28.51 -11.82 0.40
CA TYR A 370 27.21 -12.48 0.26
C TYR A 370 26.83 -12.74 -1.20
N ARG A 371 27.22 -11.85 -2.13
CA ARG A 371 27.06 -12.10 -3.56
C ARG A 371 27.82 -13.36 -4.00
N ASP A 372 29.06 -13.51 -3.54
CA ASP A 372 29.90 -14.65 -3.89
C ASP A 372 29.40 -15.95 -3.21
N LEU A 373 28.86 -15.85 -2.00
CA LEU A 373 28.15 -16.96 -1.32
C LEU A 373 26.95 -17.44 -2.14
N LEU A 374 26.10 -16.52 -2.61
CA LEU A 374 24.92 -16.85 -3.43
C LEU A 374 25.29 -17.64 -4.69
N ASN A 375 26.31 -17.17 -5.42
CA ASN A 375 26.73 -17.82 -6.66
C ASN A 375 27.41 -19.18 -6.45
N ARG A 376 28.08 -19.35 -5.30
CA ARG A 376 28.81 -20.58 -5.00
C ARG A 376 27.91 -21.68 -4.45
N GLU A 377 27.03 -21.34 -3.50
CA GLU A 377 26.28 -22.33 -2.72
C GLU A 377 24.81 -22.44 -3.16
N TYR A 378 24.17 -21.33 -3.53
CA TYR A 378 22.72 -21.28 -3.74
C TYR A 378 22.29 -21.45 -5.20
N TRP A 379 23.23 -21.34 -6.14
CA TRP A 379 22.95 -21.45 -7.57
C TRP A 379 22.88 -22.92 -8.01
N ASP A 380 21.72 -23.33 -8.53
CA ASP A 380 21.53 -24.63 -9.17
C ASP A 380 21.83 -24.50 -10.68
N PRO A 381 23.00 -24.95 -11.17
CA PRO A 381 23.36 -24.83 -12.58
C PRO A 381 22.49 -25.70 -13.50
N THR A 382 21.90 -26.78 -12.96
CA THR A 382 21.05 -27.70 -13.73
C THR A 382 19.73 -27.04 -14.09
N HIS A 383 19.12 -26.35 -13.11
CA HIS A 383 17.85 -25.67 -13.28
C HIS A 383 17.98 -24.17 -13.59
N GLN A 384 19.21 -23.64 -13.54
CA GLN A 384 19.55 -22.23 -13.73
C GLN A 384 18.73 -21.29 -12.84
N ARG A 385 18.66 -21.59 -11.54
CA ARG A 385 17.90 -20.83 -10.54
C ARG A 385 18.55 -20.89 -9.16
N TYR A 386 18.15 -19.99 -8.27
CA TYR A 386 18.53 -20.05 -6.86
C TYR A 386 17.58 -20.94 -6.08
N ARG A 387 18.14 -21.76 -5.18
CA ARG A 387 17.37 -22.72 -4.37
C ARG A 387 17.80 -22.66 -2.92
N ASP A 388 16.83 -22.94 -2.06
CA ASP A 388 17.01 -23.15 -0.64
C ASP A 388 17.94 -24.36 -0.40
N LEU A 389 18.86 -24.23 0.55
CA LEU A 389 19.75 -25.30 0.98
C LEU A 389 19.19 -25.99 2.22
N ASP A 390 19.20 -27.31 2.20
CA ASP A 390 18.79 -28.15 3.32
C ASP A 390 20.02 -28.48 4.19
N PRO A 391 20.13 -27.91 5.41
CA PRO A 391 21.26 -28.17 6.30
C PRO A 391 21.42 -29.65 6.68
N ARG A 392 20.34 -30.44 6.60
CA ARG A 392 20.31 -31.85 7.00
C ARG A 392 20.97 -32.75 5.96
N THR A 393 20.88 -32.39 4.68
CA THR A 393 21.43 -33.17 3.56
C THR A 393 22.68 -32.54 2.96
N GLY A 394 22.90 -31.23 3.18
CA GLY A 394 23.94 -30.44 2.53
C GLY A 394 23.66 -30.14 1.05
N GLY A 395 22.50 -30.56 0.53
CA GLY A 395 22.06 -30.30 -0.83
C GLY A 395 20.92 -29.27 -0.90
N PHE A 396 20.31 -29.12 -2.07
CA PHE A 396 19.11 -28.30 -2.22
C PHE A 396 17.90 -28.94 -1.54
N LEU A 397 17.03 -28.10 -0.99
CA LEU A 397 15.75 -28.54 -0.44
C LEU A 397 14.89 -29.15 -1.56
N GLU A 398 14.38 -30.36 -1.30
CA GLU A 398 13.53 -31.11 -2.22
C GLU A 398 12.05 -30.94 -1.86
N PRO A 399 11.15 -30.95 -2.86
CA PRO A 399 9.70 -30.89 -2.65
C PRO A 399 9.19 -31.88 -1.60
N SER A 400 8.49 -31.37 -0.58
CA SER A 400 7.88 -32.20 0.47
C SER A 400 6.49 -32.71 0.12
N GLY A 401 5.88 -32.20 -0.96
CA GLY A 401 4.47 -32.44 -1.30
C GLY A 401 3.47 -31.62 -0.48
N ALA A 402 3.93 -30.86 0.50
CA ALA A 402 3.11 -29.88 1.22
C ALA A 402 2.84 -28.66 0.33
N ALA A 403 1.60 -28.17 0.33
CA ALA A 403 1.21 -27.01 -0.44
C ALA A 403 1.14 -25.77 0.46
N TYR A 404 1.73 -24.67 -0.01
CA TYR A 404 1.54 -23.32 0.49
C TYR A 404 0.64 -22.59 -0.49
N TRP A 405 -0.53 -22.11 -0.05
CA TRP A 405 -1.51 -21.48 -0.97
C TRP A 405 -1.81 -22.34 -2.21
N GLN A 406 -1.98 -23.65 -2.02
CA GLN A 406 -2.27 -24.64 -3.08
C GLN A 406 -1.13 -24.86 -4.09
N THR A 407 0.08 -24.34 -3.82
CA THR A 407 1.25 -24.54 -4.68
C THR A 407 2.45 -25.03 -3.88
N ASP A 408 3.38 -25.68 -4.55
CA ASP A 408 4.64 -26.14 -3.99
C ASP A 408 5.65 -24.97 -3.97
N SER A 409 5.76 -24.30 -2.82
CA SER A 409 6.64 -23.15 -2.63
C SER A 409 8.13 -23.49 -2.69
N ILE A 410 8.51 -24.76 -2.52
CA ILE A 410 9.91 -25.22 -2.68
C ILE A 410 10.28 -25.23 -4.17
N ARG A 411 9.33 -25.55 -5.05
CA ARG A 411 9.54 -25.50 -6.50
C ARG A 411 9.59 -24.08 -7.02
N VAL A 412 8.67 -23.22 -6.58
CA VAL A 412 8.57 -21.85 -7.07
C VAL A 412 8.32 -20.95 -5.89
N SER A 413 9.26 -20.05 -5.60
CA SER A 413 9.05 -18.94 -4.68
C SER A 413 9.45 -17.64 -5.39
N PRO A 414 8.60 -16.61 -5.37
CA PRO A 414 8.98 -15.27 -5.78
C PRO A 414 10.23 -14.77 -5.04
N LEU A 415 10.42 -15.14 -3.77
CA LEU A 415 11.54 -14.69 -2.97
C LEU A 415 12.89 -15.26 -3.44
N SER A 416 12.92 -16.45 -4.05
CA SER A 416 14.18 -16.98 -4.60
C SER A 416 14.66 -16.24 -5.87
N LEU A 417 13.89 -15.28 -6.38
CA LEU A 417 14.33 -14.32 -7.40
C LEU A 417 15.11 -13.12 -6.81
N THR A 418 15.07 -12.90 -5.50
CA THR A 418 15.78 -11.78 -4.83
C THR A 418 17.28 -11.69 -5.18
N PRO A 419 18.04 -12.80 -5.31
CA PRO A 419 19.43 -12.75 -5.78
C PRO A 419 19.63 -12.04 -7.13
N ALA A 420 18.62 -12.00 -8.01
CA ALA A 420 18.73 -11.26 -9.27
C ALA A 420 18.99 -9.75 -9.04
N LEU A 421 18.59 -9.21 -7.89
CA LEU A 421 18.81 -7.81 -7.51
C LEU A 421 20.27 -7.51 -7.12
N THR A 422 21.02 -8.54 -6.70
CA THR A 422 22.42 -8.39 -6.23
C THR A 422 23.44 -8.70 -7.31
N LEU A 423 23.00 -9.28 -8.43
CA LEU A 423 23.83 -9.93 -9.45
C LEU A 423 23.73 -9.27 -10.83
N LEU A 424 23.61 -7.94 -10.86
CA LEU A 424 23.37 -7.11 -12.05
C LEU A 424 24.33 -7.34 -13.25
N ASP A 425 25.39 -8.14 -13.10
CA ASP A 425 26.48 -8.28 -14.05
C ASP A 425 26.61 -9.69 -14.68
N GLN A 426 25.75 -10.67 -14.36
CA GLN A 426 25.94 -12.08 -14.81
C GLN A 426 25.22 -12.49 -16.10
N GLY A 427 24.52 -11.57 -16.77
CA GLY A 427 23.86 -11.84 -18.04
C GLY A 427 22.54 -12.62 -17.91
N TYR A 428 22.00 -13.04 -19.05
CA TYR A 428 20.67 -13.67 -19.12
C TYR A 428 20.71 -15.14 -18.68
N HIS A 429 19.81 -15.52 -17.77
CA HIS A 429 19.61 -16.90 -17.32
C HIS A 429 18.21 -17.39 -17.69
N ALA A 430 18.13 -18.39 -18.57
CA ALA A 430 16.85 -18.91 -19.06
C ALA A 430 15.99 -19.53 -17.96
N GLY A 431 16.60 -20.13 -16.92
CA GLY A 431 15.89 -20.65 -15.75
C GLY A 431 15.20 -19.56 -14.92
N LEU A 432 15.88 -18.45 -14.66
CA LEU A 432 15.27 -17.30 -13.97
C LEU A 432 14.13 -16.68 -14.77
N ALA A 433 14.28 -16.58 -16.10
CA ALA A 433 13.21 -16.11 -16.98
C ALA A 433 11.97 -17.03 -16.96
N ARG A 434 12.19 -18.36 -16.91
CA ARG A 434 11.12 -19.33 -16.73
C ARG A 434 10.42 -19.16 -15.38
N GLN A 435 11.19 -18.99 -14.32
CA GLN A 435 10.65 -18.78 -12.98
C GLN A 435 9.82 -17.48 -12.89
N LEU A 436 10.24 -16.39 -13.54
CA LEU A 436 9.42 -15.17 -13.66
C LEU A 436 8.04 -15.47 -14.24
N ALA A 437 7.98 -16.26 -15.32
CA ALA A 437 6.72 -16.65 -15.94
C ALA A 437 5.86 -17.55 -15.03
N GLU A 438 6.48 -18.43 -14.24
CA GLU A 438 5.78 -19.26 -13.24
C GLU A 438 5.20 -18.41 -12.10
N CYS A 439 5.84 -17.29 -11.75
CA CYS A 439 5.33 -16.32 -10.79
C CYS A 439 4.21 -15.42 -11.34
N ASP A 440 3.95 -15.43 -12.65
CA ASP A 440 2.79 -14.77 -13.27
C ASP A 440 1.51 -15.62 -13.17
N ALA A 441 1.28 -16.18 -11.99
CA ALA A 441 0.13 -17.00 -11.69
C ALA A 441 -0.22 -16.89 -10.20
N PRO A 442 -1.48 -17.18 -9.84
CA PRO A 442 -1.83 -17.45 -8.46
C PRO A 442 -0.94 -18.51 -7.80
N PRO A 443 -0.63 -18.35 -6.51
CA PRO A 443 -0.97 -17.23 -5.62
C PRO A 443 0.05 -16.07 -5.71
N TRP A 444 1.12 -16.24 -6.48
CA TRP A 444 2.29 -15.34 -6.50
C TRP A 444 1.94 -13.92 -6.95
N ASN A 445 1.01 -13.79 -7.89
CA ASN A 445 0.52 -12.50 -8.38
C ASN A 445 -0.67 -11.94 -7.59
N TRP A 446 -1.03 -12.53 -6.44
CA TRP A 446 -2.02 -11.96 -5.53
C TRP A 446 -1.41 -11.04 -4.49
N TRP A 447 -0.16 -11.27 -4.10
CA TRP A 447 0.46 -10.50 -3.03
C TRP A 447 1.29 -9.35 -3.60
N PRO A 448 1.10 -8.11 -3.10
CA PRO A 448 1.89 -6.97 -3.54
C PRO A 448 3.39 -7.19 -3.28
N SER A 449 3.76 -7.73 -2.12
CA SER A 449 5.15 -8.02 -1.75
C SER A 449 5.85 -8.96 -2.74
N TRP A 450 5.23 -10.10 -3.04
CA TRP A 450 5.75 -11.05 -4.04
C TRP A 450 5.78 -10.48 -5.44
N SER A 451 4.72 -9.77 -5.85
CA SER A 451 4.64 -9.11 -7.16
C SER A 451 5.75 -8.07 -7.33
N GLY A 452 6.06 -7.33 -6.27
CA GLY A 452 7.17 -6.37 -6.23
C GLY A 452 8.52 -7.04 -6.45
N THR A 453 8.78 -8.18 -5.80
CA THR A 453 10.01 -8.97 -6.01
C THR A 453 10.13 -9.47 -7.45
N VAL A 454 9.05 -10.00 -8.02
CA VAL A 454 9.00 -10.47 -9.43
C VAL A 454 9.31 -9.32 -10.39
N LEU A 455 8.68 -8.16 -10.19
CA LEU A 455 8.89 -6.97 -11.02
C LEU A 455 10.31 -6.42 -10.91
N ALA A 456 10.85 -6.34 -9.69
CA ALA A 456 12.22 -5.89 -9.45
C ALA A 456 13.23 -6.85 -10.10
N ALA A 457 13.05 -8.16 -9.93
CA ALA A 457 13.89 -9.17 -10.54
C ALA A 457 13.81 -9.14 -12.07
N ALA A 458 12.61 -9.00 -12.65
CA ALA A 458 12.43 -8.86 -14.08
C ALA A 458 13.19 -7.64 -14.63
N SER A 459 13.08 -6.48 -13.97
CA SER A 459 13.85 -5.30 -14.36
C SER A 459 15.36 -5.51 -14.23
N ALA A 460 15.83 -6.14 -13.16
CA ALA A 460 17.25 -6.43 -12.96
C ALA A 460 17.81 -7.39 -14.03
N LEU A 461 16.98 -8.31 -14.54
CA LEU A 461 17.30 -9.26 -15.61
C LEU A 461 17.10 -8.69 -17.02
N GLY A 462 16.77 -7.39 -17.15
CA GLY A 462 16.48 -6.74 -18.43
C GLY A 462 15.18 -7.19 -19.09
N GLN A 463 14.32 -7.93 -18.38
CA GLN A 463 13.02 -8.43 -18.84
C GLN A 463 11.92 -7.34 -18.72
N HIS A 464 12.21 -6.13 -19.22
CA HIS A 464 11.32 -4.98 -19.05
C HIS A 464 9.95 -5.16 -19.71
N ALA A 465 9.88 -5.87 -20.84
CA ALA A 465 8.62 -6.17 -21.51
C ALA A 465 7.72 -7.10 -20.66
N PHE A 466 8.32 -8.12 -20.04
CA PHE A 466 7.60 -8.97 -19.08
C PHE A 466 7.13 -8.14 -17.88
N ALA A 467 8.01 -7.33 -17.28
CA ALA A 467 7.69 -6.50 -16.12
C ALA A 467 6.52 -5.55 -16.42
N ALA A 468 6.53 -4.88 -17.57
CA ALA A 468 5.46 -3.98 -17.99
C ALA A 468 4.12 -4.71 -18.21
N GLY A 469 4.15 -5.88 -18.87
CA GLY A 469 2.96 -6.69 -19.07
C GLY A 469 2.38 -7.23 -17.76
N PHE A 470 3.24 -7.69 -16.85
CA PHE A 470 2.87 -8.16 -15.53
C PHE A 470 2.25 -7.04 -14.68
N ALA A 471 2.92 -5.88 -14.62
CA ALA A 471 2.40 -4.69 -13.94
C ALA A 471 1.06 -4.24 -14.53
N GLN A 472 0.90 -4.20 -15.86
CA GLN A 472 -0.35 -3.80 -16.51
C GLN A 472 -1.52 -4.70 -16.10
N ARG A 473 -1.33 -6.02 -16.08
CA ARG A 473 -2.40 -6.96 -15.68
C ARG A 473 -2.81 -6.75 -14.23
N LEU A 474 -1.84 -6.55 -13.33
CA LEU A 474 -2.10 -6.28 -11.93
C LEU A 474 -2.82 -4.95 -11.74
N VAL A 475 -2.25 -3.87 -12.26
CA VAL A 475 -2.80 -2.50 -12.17
C VAL A 475 -4.22 -2.45 -12.72
N ALA A 476 -4.46 -2.95 -13.94
CA ALA A 476 -5.79 -2.94 -14.54
C ALA A 476 -6.82 -3.69 -13.72
N ARG A 477 -6.47 -4.90 -13.23
CA ARG A 477 -7.37 -5.74 -12.44
C ARG A 477 -7.67 -5.13 -11.07
N VAL A 478 -6.62 -4.72 -10.36
CA VAL A 478 -6.73 -4.22 -8.97
C VAL A 478 -7.45 -2.88 -8.94
N TRP A 479 -7.08 -1.94 -9.82
CA TRP A 479 -7.73 -0.63 -9.89
C TRP A 479 -9.19 -0.73 -10.30
N ALA A 480 -9.54 -1.59 -11.26
CA ALA A 480 -10.94 -1.85 -11.58
C ALA A 480 -11.73 -2.44 -10.40
N GLU A 481 -11.10 -3.29 -9.57
CA GLU A 481 -11.77 -3.88 -8.42
C GLU A 481 -11.98 -2.88 -7.28
N ILE A 482 -10.97 -2.06 -6.95
CA ILE A 482 -11.11 -1.05 -5.90
C ILE A 482 -11.98 0.13 -6.36
N ASP A 483 -12.10 0.40 -7.66
CA ASP A 483 -12.98 1.44 -8.20
C ASP A 483 -14.44 0.97 -8.39
N ALA A 484 -14.73 -0.31 -8.13
CA ALA A 484 -16.06 -0.87 -8.33
C ALA A 484 -17.13 -0.08 -7.53
N PRO A 485 -18.29 0.25 -8.14
CA PRO A 485 -19.33 1.04 -7.47
C PRO A 485 -20.05 0.25 -6.37
N ASP A 486 -20.10 -1.07 -6.53
CA ASP A 486 -20.76 -1.99 -5.61
C ASP A 486 -19.72 -2.76 -4.79
N ALA A 487 -19.85 -2.70 -3.48
CA ALA A 487 -19.16 -3.62 -2.60
C ALA A 487 -19.85 -4.99 -2.75
N SER A 488 -19.28 -5.93 -3.51
CA SER A 488 -19.83 -7.29 -3.65
C SER A 488 -19.81 -7.98 -2.27
N THR A 489 -20.87 -7.82 -1.49
CA THR A 489 -20.88 -8.08 -0.03
C THR A 489 -21.80 -9.20 0.39
N GLU A 490 -22.49 -9.87 -0.53
CA GLU A 490 -23.63 -10.72 -0.17
C GLU A 490 -23.31 -11.93 0.71
N VAL A 491 -22.05 -12.34 0.92
CA VAL A 491 -21.76 -13.48 1.81
C VAL A 491 -20.57 -13.30 2.78
N THR A 492 -19.61 -12.38 2.57
CA THR A 492 -18.41 -12.29 3.45
C THR A 492 -17.86 -10.88 3.77
N GLY A 493 -18.52 -9.79 3.35
CA GLY A 493 -18.23 -8.45 3.89
C GLY A 493 -16.91 -7.76 3.52
N ARG A 494 -16.20 -8.12 2.44
CA ARG A 494 -14.98 -7.45 1.92
C ARG A 494 -14.76 -7.73 0.40
N PRO A 495 -14.04 -6.88 -0.36
CA PRO A 495 -13.35 -5.64 0.04
C PRO A 495 -14.30 -4.44 0.08
N LEU A 496 -13.91 -3.40 0.83
CA LEU A 496 -14.48 -2.07 0.66
C LEU A 496 -13.84 -1.41 -0.58
N PRO A 497 -14.61 -0.99 -1.58
CA PRO A 497 -14.07 -0.18 -2.68
C PRO A 497 -13.49 1.16 -2.16
N GLY A 498 -12.65 1.80 -2.98
CA GLY A 498 -12.03 3.09 -2.71
C GLY A 498 -10.83 3.02 -1.76
N VAL A 499 -10.37 1.82 -1.40
CA VAL A 499 -9.20 1.64 -0.54
C VAL A 499 -8.43 0.39 -0.93
N SER A 500 -7.11 0.45 -0.82
CA SER A 500 -6.23 -0.68 -1.09
C SER A 500 -6.17 -1.66 0.09
N ARG A 501 -5.82 -2.91 -0.21
CA ARG A 501 -6.01 -4.07 0.69
C ARG A 501 -4.78 -4.95 0.73
N GLU A 502 -4.72 -5.81 1.74
CA GLU A 502 -3.56 -6.65 2.02
C GLU A 502 -3.10 -7.52 0.83
N TYR A 503 -4.00 -8.20 0.13
CA TYR A 503 -3.69 -8.93 -1.09
C TYR A 503 -4.86 -8.91 -2.08
N TRP A 504 -4.60 -9.36 -3.30
CA TRP A 504 -5.47 -9.23 -4.46
C TRP A 504 -5.95 -10.59 -4.97
N PRO A 505 -6.79 -11.32 -4.20
CA PRO A 505 -7.23 -12.65 -4.60
C PRO A 505 -7.98 -12.61 -5.93
N GLY A 506 -7.90 -13.72 -6.67
CA GLY A 506 -8.73 -13.93 -7.84
C GLY A 506 -10.21 -14.16 -7.48
N PRO A 507 -11.11 -14.12 -8.48
CA PRO A 507 -12.50 -14.54 -8.31
C PRO A 507 -12.59 -15.95 -7.71
N GLY A 508 -13.54 -16.17 -6.79
CA GLY A 508 -13.79 -17.49 -6.19
C GLY A 508 -12.90 -17.89 -5.02
N HIS A 509 -11.90 -17.08 -4.65
CA HIS A 509 -11.10 -17.31 -3.45
C HIS A 509 -11.69 -16.64 -2.20
N GLU A 510 -11.42 -17.26 -1.05
CA GLU A 510 -11.87 -16.73 0.24
C GLU A 510 -11.25 -15.35 0.50
N ARG A 511 -12.11 -14.37 0.77
CA ARG A 511 -11.73 -12.95 0.95
C ARG A 511 -11.45 -12.63 2.41
N ARG A 512 -10.47 -13.31 3.02
CA ARG A 512 -9.96 -13.00 4.37
C ARG A 512 -8.71 -12.11 4.24
N PHE A 513 -8.91 -10.83 4.02
CA PHE A 513 -7.85 -9.81 3.97
C PHE A 513 -8.29 -8.55 4.70
N HIS A 514 -7.34 -7.68 5.06
CA HIS A 514 -7.63 -6.37 5.65
C HIS A 514 -7.77 -5.26 4.60
N ASP A 515 -8.75 -4.36 4.80
CA ASP A 515 -8.90 -3.11 4.03
C ASP A 515 -7.96 -2.05 4.62
N GLY A 516 -7.54 -1.07 3.80
CA GLY A 516 -6.64 0.00 4.26
C GLY A 516 -5.26 -0.53 4.60
N TYR A 517 -4.65 -1.29 3.69
CA TYR A 517 -3.34 -1.88 3.90
C TYR A 517 -2.31 -1.18 3.00
N GLY A 518 -1.22 -0.69 3.62
CA GLY A 518 -0.22 0.13 2.96
C GLY A 518 0.39 -0.51 1.71
N TRP A 519 0.97 -1.70 1.83
CA TRP A 519 1.55 -2.38 0.66
C TRP A 519 0.53 -2.73 -0.42
N GLY A 520 -0.77 -2.67 -0.11
CA GLY A 520 -1.85 -2.99 -1.02
C GLY A 520 -1.93 -2.01 -2.17
N ALA A 521 -1.37 -0.82 -1.94
CA ALA A 521 -1.29 0.29 -2.87
C ALA A 521 0.00 0.28 -3.71
N GLU A 522 0.78 -0.81 -3.71
CA GLU A 522 1.97 -0.94 -4.55
C GLU A 522 1.66 -0.95 -6.06
N THR A 523 0.40 -1.08 -6.46
CA THR A 523 0.00 -0.86 -7.85
C THR A 523 0.39 0.51 -8.39
N ALA A 524 0.36 1.58 -7.58
CA ALA A 524 0.90 2.88 -7.96
C ALA A 524 2.42 2.83 -8.20
N THR A 525 3.19 2.16 -7.34
CA THR A 525 4.63 1.95 -7.54
C THR A 525 4.90 1.16 -8.83
N PHE A 526 4.12 0.10 -9.08
CA PHE A 526 4.28 -0.76 -10.25
C PHE A 526 3.94 -0.02 -11.54
N PHE A 527 2.85 0.73 -11.53
CA PHE A 527 2.47 1.63 -12.62
C PHE A 527 3.58 2.64 -12.92
N LEU A 528 4.04 3.36 -11.90
CA LEU A 528 5.04 4.41 -12.08
C LEU A 528 6.34 3.86 -12.65
N ARG A 529 6.85 2.74 -12.10
CA ARG A 529 8.15 2.17 -12.47
C ARG A 529 8.13 1.39 -13.78
N HIS A 530 7.06 0.62 -14.04
CA HIS A 530 7.05 -0.39 -15.09
C HIS A 530 6.09 -0.10 -16.23
N ILE A 531 5.18 0.86 -16.11
CA ILE A 531 4.29 1.29 -17.20
C ILE A 531 4.69 2.70 -17.66
N ALA A 532 4.59 3.68 -16.76
CA ALA A 532 5.03 5.05 -17.03
C ALA A 532 6.56 5.15 -17.20
N GLY A 533 7.29 4.22 -16.58
CA GLY A 533 8.71 4.06 -16.81
C GLY A 533 9.61 4.98 -15.99
N VAL A 534 9.11 5.57 -14.91
CA VAL A 534 9.92 6.41 -14.01
C VAL A 534 10.56 5.53 -12.97
N GLN A 535 11.88 5.33 -13.08
CA GLN A 535 12.64 4.44 -12.21
C GLN A 535 13.69 5.25 -11.44
N PRO A 536 13.36 5.72 -10.22
CA PRO A 536 14.32 6.36 -9.34
C PRO A 536 15.40 5.35 -8.95
N ASN A 537 16.65 5.74 -9.15
CA ASN A 537 17.84 5.03 -8.72
C ASN A 537 18.74 5.99 -7.92
N LEU A 538 19.72 5.46 -7.21
CA LEU A 538 20.65 6.29 -6.46
C LEU A 538 21.46 7.19 -7.41
N GLY A 539 21.22 8.50 -7.33
CA GLY A 539 21.89 9.53 -8.12
C GLY A 539 21.40 9.72 -9.56
N ARG A 540 20.39 8.96 -10.01
CA ARG A 540 19.79 9.13 -11.35
C ARG A 540 18.33 8.68 -11.38
N ILE A 541 17.56 9.23 -12.29
CA ILE A 541 16.27 8.68 -12.70
C ILE A 541 16.46 8.06 -14.08
N GLU A 542 16.03 6.81 -14.22
CA GLU A 542 15.90 6.19 -15.53
C GLU A 542 14.47 6.37 -16.02
N LEU A 543 14.31 6.91 -17.22
CA LEU A 543 13.04 7.00 -17.94
C LEU A 543 13.01 5.91 -18.99
N ARG A 544 12.11 4.94 -18.81
CA ARG A 544 11.89 3.82 -19.72
C ARG A 544 10.39 3.56 -19.84
N PRO A 545 9.63 4.40 -20.57
CA PRO A 545 8.21 4.17 -20.79
C PRO A 545 8.01 2.81 -21.46
N MET A 546 7.13 1.99 -20.87
CA MET A 546 6.81 0.66 -21.37
C MET A 546 5.29 0.55 -21.50
N LEU A 547 4.73 1.39 -22.35
CA LEU A 547 3.29 1.43 -22.56
C LEU A 547 2.82 0.08 -23.15
N PRO A 548 1.92 -0.64 -22.48
CA PRO A 548 1.35 -1.88 -23.00
C PRO A 548 0.56 -1.59 -24.29
N ALA A 549 0.27 -2.61 -25.10
CA ALA A 549 -0.42 -2.44 -26.38
C ALA A 549 -1.74 -1.65 -26.28
N SER A 550 -2.46 -1.76 -25.16
CA SER A 550 -3.71 -1.01 -24.91
C SER A 550 -3.50 0.49 -24.67
N LEU A 551 -2.27 0.93 -24.39
CA LEU A 551 -1.89 2.32 -24.14
C LEU A 551 -0.86 2.84 -25.15
N ASN A 552 -0.19 1.96 -25.90
CA ASN A 552 0.73 2.34 -26.97
C ASN A 552 -0.05 2.67 -28.26
N ILE A 553 -0.93 3.66 -28.17
CA ILE A 553 -1.81 4.08 -29.26
C ILE A 553 -1.31 5.41 -29.82
N VAL A 554 -0.95 5.41 -31.11
CA VAL A 554 -0.44 6.62 -31.78
C VAL A 554 -1.44 7.78 -31.67
N GLY A 555 -0.93 8.94 -31.27
CA GLY A 555 -1.72 10.17 -31.13
C GLY A 555 -2.41 10.33 -29.78
N ARG A 556 -2.29 9.35 -28.87
CA ARG A 556 -2.70 9.52 -27.46
C ARG A 556 -1.62 10.25 -26.67
N ARG A 557 -2.04 10.87 -25.57
CA ARG A 557 -1.16 11.61 -24.67
C ARG A 557 -1.46 11.26 -23.22
N TYR A 558 -0.43 10.88 -22.48
CA TYR A 558 -0.54 10.38 -21.12
C TYR A 558 0.30 11.24 -20.17
N GLY A 559 -0.35 12.05 -19.33
CA GLY A 559 0.32 12.95 -18.38
C GLY A 559 0.34 12.40 -16.95
N ILE A 560 1.40 12.72 -16.21
CA ILE A 560 1.56 12.43 -14.78
C ILE A 560 2.24 13.64 -14.14
N GLY A 561 1.55 14.33 -13.23
CA GLY A 561 2.15 15.49 -12.57
C GLY A 561 1.27 16.16 -11.51
N PRO A 562 1.87 16.99 -10.63
CA PRO A 562 3.31 17.17 -10.48
C PRO A 562 3.97 15.96 -9.80
N LEU A 563 5.04 15.42 -10.38
CA LEU A 563 5.86 14.36 -9.81
C LEU A 563 7.04 14.98 -9.07
N THR A 564 7.28 14.54 -7.83
CA THR A 564 8.52 14.87 -7.10
C THR A 564 9.40 13.63 -7.03
N VAL A 565 10.49 13.60 -7.79
CA VAL A 565 11.43 12.47 -7.78
C VAL A 565 12.85 13.00 -7.71
N ALA A 566 13.56 12.61 -6.65
CA ALA A 566 14.95 12.97 -6.41
C ALA A 566 15.23 14.48 -6.58
N GLY A 567 14.46 15.31 -5.88
CA GLY A 567 14.58 16.78 -5.91
C GLY A 567 14.05 17.45 -7.17
N MET A 568 13.73 16.68 -8.23
CA MET A 568 13.09 17.23 -9.42
C MET A 568 11.56 17.24 -9.25
N ARG A 569 10.96 18.40 -9.55
CA ARG A 569 9.50 18.56 -9.58
C ARG A 569 9.02 19.00 -10.96
N GLY A 570 8.04 18.28 -11.52
CA GLY A 570 7.53 18.57 -12.86
C GLY A 570 6.43 17.63 -13.33
N GLU A 571 5.95 17.87 -14.55
CA GLU A 571 4.99 17.02 -15.24
C GLU A 571 5.71 16.14 -16.26
N LEU A 572 5.38 14.85 -16.27
CA LEU A 572 5.82 13.90 -17.28
C LEU A 572 4.67 13.66 -18.27
N VAL A 573 4.94 13.78 -19.55
CA VAL A 573 3.99 13.50 -20.64
C VAL A 573 4.58 12.44 -21.56
N LEU A 574 3.82 11.41 -21.85
CA LEU A 574 4.16 10.31 -22.76
C LEU A 574 3.23 10.36 -23.98
N GLU A 575 3.81 10.38 -25.18
CA GLU A 575 3.09 10.39 -26.44
C GLU A 575 3.62 9.21 -27.29
N PRO A 576 2.91 8.08 -27.34
CA PRO A 576 3.35 6.93 -28.11
C PRO A 576 3.29 7.24 -29.61
N GLY A 577 4.38 6.91 -30.31
CA GLY A 577 4.49 6.94 -31.76
C GLY A 577 4.75 5.55 -32.34
N GLU A 578 4.83 5.46 -33.67
CA GLU A 578 4.97 4.17 -34.36
C GLU A 578 6.24 3.39 -33.97
N ARG A 579 7.34 4.11 -33.70
CA ARG A 579 8.67 3.51 -33.45
C ARG A 579 9.27 3.87 -32.09
N ALA A 580 8.77 4.93 -31.47
CA ALA A 580 9.28 5.52 -30.25
C ALA A 580 8.14 6.11 -29.43
N THR A 581 8.34 6.24 -28.13
CA THR A 581 7.51 7.08 -27.26
C THR A 581 8.22 8.41 -27.08
N GLU A 582 7.55 9.50 -27.44
CA GLU A 582 8.01 10.84 -27.12
C GLU A 582 7.73 11.09 -25.64
N VAL A 583 8.76 11.51 -24.91
CA VAL A 583 8.70 11.79 -23.48
C VAL A 583 9.04 13.24 -23.29
N THR A 584 8.14 13.98 -22.67
CA THR A 584 8.35 15.37 -22.30
C THR A 584 8.32 15.49 -20.78
N TYR A 585 9.35 16.10 -20.20
CA TYR A 585 9.37 16.47 -18.79
C TYR A 585 9.42 17.99 -18.66
N GLN A 586 8.37 18.57 -18.07
CA GLN A 586 8.26 20.00 -17.82
C GLN A 586 8.49 20.28 -16.34
N ARG A 587 9.61 20.94 -16.01
CA ARG A 587 9.89 21.35 -14.63
C ARG A 587 8.89 22.42 -14.18
N ALA A 588 8.60 22.45 -12.89
CA ALA A 588 7.82 23.53 -12.29
C ALA A 588 8.43 24.94 -12.52
N SER A 589 9.75 25.02 -12.78
CA SER A 589 10.45 26.26 -13.16
C SER A 589 10.22 26.71 -14.61
N GLY A 590 9.48 25.95 -15.41
CA GLY A 590 9.18 26.23 -16.82
C GLY A 590 10.19 25.66 -17.82
N SER A 591 11.31 25.09 -17.38
CA SER A 591 12.25 24.42 -18.30
C SER A 591 11.70 23.07 -18.77
N GLU A 592 11.78 22.80 -20.06
CA GLU A 592 11.32 21.56 -20.68
C GLU A 592 12.50 20.72 -21.17
N ARG A 593 12.39 19.40 -21.03
CA ARG A 593 13.27 18.42 -21.67
C ARG A 593 12.43 17.41 -22.44
N ARG A 594 12.89 17.03 -23.63
CA ARG A 594 12.22 16.06 -24.50
C ARG A 594 13.17 14.93 -24.87
N TRP A 595 12.64 13.72 -24.97
CA TRP A 595 13.33 12.54 -25.47
C TRP A 595 12.43 11.79 -26.43
N SER A 596 13.00 11.36 -27.57
CA SER A 596 12.38 10.35 -28.43
C SER A 596 13.00 9.01 -28.08
N LEU A 597 12.25 8.15 -27.38
CA LEU A 597 12.75 6.87 -26.89
C LEU A 597 12.20 5.73 -27.74
N PRO A 598 13.02 5.03 -28.55
CA PRO A 598 12.58 3.82 -29.23
C PRO A 598 11.91 2.85 -28.25
N HIS A 599 10.91 2.10 -28.69
CA HIS A 599 10.18 1.18 -27.80
C HIS A 599 11.15 0.22 -27.09
N GLY A 600 11.15 0.27 -25.75
CA GLY A 600 12.07 -0.51 -24.90
C GLY A 600 13.41 0.18 -24.57
N ALA A 601 13.74 1.32 -25.18
CA ALA A 601 14.92 2.12 -24.83
C ALA A 601 14.70 2.93 -23.55
N SER A 602 15.79 3.43 -22.96
CA SER A 602 15.73 4.31 -21.80
C SER A 602 16.62 5.55 -21.95
N ALA A 603 16.27 6.59 -21.21
CA ALA A 603 17.12 7.75 -20.97
C ALA A 603 17.47 7.83 -19.48
N SER A 604 18.68 8.30 -19.19
CA SER A 604 19.10 8.58 -17.82
C SER A 604 19.12 10.09 -17.58
N ILE A 605 18.47 10.51 -16.50
CA ILE A 605 18.52 11.87 -15.99
C ILE A 605 19.35 11.86 -14.71
N PRO A 606 20.49 12.57 -14.65
CA PRO A 606 21.24 12.70 -13.41
C PRO A 606 20.39 13.45 -12.38
N VAL A 607 20.46 13.01 -11.12
CA VAL A 607 19.90 13.76 -10.00
C VAL A 607 20.89 14.86 -9.67
N GLU A 608 20.47 16.12 -9.82
CA GLU A 608 21.24 17.25 -9.33
C GLU A 608 21.24 17.18 -7.79
N PRO A 609 22.40 17.31 -7.12
CA PRO A 609 22.42 17.42 -5.66
C PRO A 609 21.53 18.60 -5.24
N ALA A 610 20.65 18.36 -4.27
CA ALA A 610 19.77 19.38 -3.71
C ALA A 610 20.56 20.42 -2.91
#